data_AF-A0A935H4F9-F1
#
_entry.id   AF-A0A935H4F9-F1
#
_cell.length_a   1.000
_cell.length_b   1.000
_cell.length_c   1.000
_cell.angle_alpha   90.00
_cell.angle_beta   90.00
_cell.angle_gamma   90.00
#
_symmetry.space_group_name_H-M   'P 1'
#
loop_
_entity.id
_entity.type
_entity.pdbx_description
1 polymer ?
#
loop_
_entity_poly.entity_id
_entity_poly.type
_entity_poly.pdbx_seq_one_letter_code
_entity_poly.pdbx_strand_id
1 'polypeptide(L)'
;MPWHQASLVGHTAIAIGRKSLFAVLKSLDSTYQINPRKPYQAVNQTGYEVELLAAPSTHPLPKFEPFEPMVSLIEQEWLLQGMPLSVVVATVRGRACPLYVPDPRWMALHKLWLAKKPERNPAKKPKDQRQGEVLLDATRYFLSDSHPLDIDFVLALPEELQPTSMPGAKAGTCAAKLNPRF
;
A
#
# COMPACT_ATOMS: atom_id res chain seq x y z
N MET A 1 -2.35 -40.32 15.18
CA MET A 1 -2.61 -39.58 13.93
C MET A 1 -1.95 -38.20 14.04
N PRO A 2 -0.66 -38.06 13.67
CA PRO A 2 0.06 -36.80 13.87
C PRO A 2 -0.14 -35.89 12.65
N TRP A 3 -0.49 -34.64 12.94
CA TRP A 3 -0.71 -33.58 11.97
C TRP A 3 0.63 -33.14 11.37
N HIS A 4 0.69 -33.07 10.04
CA HIS A 4 1.85 -32.58 9.30
C HIS A 4 2.12 -31.12 9.64
N GLN A 5 3.37 -30.82 10.03
CA GLN A 5 3.94 -29.49 9.99
C GLN A 5 3.87 -28.97 8.54
N ALA A 6 3.04 -27.97 8.30
CA ALA A 6 3.13 -27.16 7.09
C ALA A 6 4.41 -26.33 7.19
N SER A 7 5.48 -26.83 6.58
CA SER A 7 6.71 -26.09 6.41
C SER A 7 6.40 -24.87 5.54
N LEU A 8 6.57 -23.68 6.11
CA LEU A 8 6.63 -22.43 5.36
C LEU A 8 7.72 -22.61 4.30
N VAL A 9 7.31 -22.71 3.03
CA VAL A 9 8.23 -22.64 1.91
C VAL A 9 8.81 -21.23 1.96
N GLY A 10 10.02 -21.14 2.49
CA GLY A 10 10.78 -19.91 2.53
C GLY A 10 10.80 -19.31 1.14
N HIS A 11 10.42 -18.04 1.05
CA HIS A 11 10.61 -17.23 -0.15
C HIS A 11 12.10 -17.31 -0.50
N THR A 12 12.45 -18.15 -1.47
CA THR A 12 13.78 -18.12 -2.08
C THR A 12 13.89 -16.76 -2.75
N ALA A 13 14.57 -15.84 -2.08
CA ALA A 13 15.05 -14.62 -2.68
C ALA A 13 15.89 -15.03 -3.89
N ILE A 14 15.31 -14.91 -5.08
CA ILE A 14 16.10 -14.94 -6.31
C ILE A 14 17.12 -13.83 -6.13
N ALA A 15 18.40 -14.19 -6.13
CA ALA A 15 19.51 -13.25 -6.17
C ALA A 15 19.51 -12.57 -7.54
N ILE A 16 18.53 -11.70 -7.76
CA ILE A 16 18.53 -10.73 -8.84
C ILE A 16 19.69 -9.79 -8.47
N GLY A 17 20.76 -9.78 -9.27
CA GLY A 17 21.83 -8.80 -9.10
C GLY A 17 21.20 -7.43 -8.89
N ARG A 18 21.58 -6.71 -7.83
CA ARG A 18 20.90 -5.50 -7.34
C ARG A 18 20.80 -4.44 -8.46
N LYS A 19 19.69 -4.44 -9.20
CA LYS A 19 19.34 -3.39 -10.16
C LYS A 19 18.48 -2.35 -9.45
N SER A 20 18.75 -1.08 -9.69
CA SER A 20 17.83 0.01 -9.30
C SER A 20 16.52 -0.09 -10.08
N LEU A 21 15.44 0.46 -9.51
CA LEU A 21 14.20 0.69 -10.22
C LEU A 21 14.45 1.48 -11.50
N PHE A 22 15.28 2.53 -11.44
CA PHE A 22 15.62 3.30 -12.63
C PHE A 22 16.30 2.46 -13.72
N ALA A 23 17.22 1.56 -13.35
CA ALA A 23 17.84 0.65 -14.32
C ALA A 23 16.82 -0.31 -14.95
N VAL A 24 15.83 -0.77 -14.17
CA VAL A 24 14.72 -1.57 -14.70
C VAL A 24 13.87 -0.75 -15.68
N LEU A 25 13.49 0.48 -15.34
CA LEU A 25 12.74 1.37 -16.23
C LEU A 25 13.50 1.59 -17.56
N LYS A 26 14.80 1.90 -17.51
CA LYS A 26 15.64 2.09 -18.70
C LYS A 26 15.78 0.83 -19.56
N SER A 27 15.67 -0.35 -18.96
CA SER A 27 15.68 -1.62 -19.71
C SER A 27 14.38 -1.90 -20.46
N LEU A 28 13.25 -1.36 -19.96
CA LEU A 28 11.95 -1.47 -20.63
C LEU A 28 11.78 -0.38 -21.70
N ASP A 29 12.25 0.83 -21.39
CA ASP A 29 12.23 1.99 -22.28
C ASP A 29 13.45 2.87 -21.97
N SER A 30 14.42 2.89 -22.88
CA SER A 30 15.66 3.64 -22.69
C SER A 30 15.47 5.15 -22.67
N THR A 31 14.27 5.66 -22.96
CA THR A 31 13.99 7.09 -23.01
C THR A 31 13.62 7.70 -21.65
N TYR A 32 13.39 6.88 -20.62
CA TYR A 32 13.16 7.39 -19.26
C TYR A 32 14.29 8.30 -18.78
N GLN A 33 13.91 9.39 -18.13
CA GLN A 33 14.80 10.34 -17.45
C GLN A 33 14.19 10.73 -16.10
N ILE A 34 15.04 11.00 -15.11
CA ILE A 34 14.57 11.60 -13.85
C ILE A 34 14.11 13.03 -14.14
N ASN A 35 12.95 13.40 -13.59
CA ASN A 35 12.42 14.74 -13.71
C ASN A 35 13.19 15.68 -12.76
N PRO A 36 13.96 16.66 -13.28
CA PRO A 36 14.78 17.54 -12.42
C PRO A 36 13.93 18.45 -11.52
N ARG A 37 12.65 18.68 -11.85
CA ARG A 37 11.72 19.46 -11.01
C ARG A 37 11.03 18.60 -9.95
N LYS A 38 11.02 17.29 -10.12
CA LYS A 38 10.38 16.31 -9.25
C LYS A 38 11.27 15.05 -9.21
N PRO A 39 12.37 15.06 -8.45
CA PRO A 39 13.37 13.99 -8.52
C PRO A 39 12.87 12.63 -7.98
N TYR A 40 11.67 12.58 -7.39
CA TYR A 40 10.90 11.37 -7.09
C TYR A 40 10.19 10.77 -8.32
N GLN A 41 10.29 11.39 -9.49
CA GLN A 41 9.56 11.01 -10.70
C GLN A 41 10.53 10.73 -11.85
N ALA A 42 10.26 9.65 -12.61
CA ALA A 42 10.86 9.37 -13.91
C ALA A 42 9.81 9.51 -15.01
N VAL A 43 10.17 10.10 -16.14
CA VAL A 43 9.26 10.35 -17.27
C VAL A 43 9.92 9.87 -18.57
N ASN A 44 9.17 9.20 -19.43
CA ASN A 44 9.66 8.78 -20.75
C ASN A 44 9.29 9.79 -21.86
N GLN A 45 9.73 9.55 -23.09
CA GLN A 45 9.46 10.44 -24.24
C GLN A 45 7.97 10.60 -24.58
N THR A 46 7.11 9.65 -24.18
CA THR A 46 5.66 9.74 -24.39
C THR A 46 4.94 10.46 -23.26
N GLY A 47 5.66 10.95 -22.25
CA GLY A 47 5.08 11.61 -21.07
C GLY A 47 4.49 10.65 -20.03
N TYR A 48 4.82 9.36 -20.10
CA TYR A 48 4.42 8.40 -19.07
C TYR A 48 5.29 8.59 -17.83
N GLU A 49 4.64 8.77 -16.67
CA GLU A 49 5.29 9.12 -15.41
C GLU A 49 5.31 7.92 -14.45
N VAL A 50 6.46 7.66 -13.83
CA VAL A 50 6.62 6.71 -12.74
C VAL A 50 7.13 7.47 -11.52
N GLU A 51 6.38 7.42 -10.42
CA GLU A 51 6.74 8.08 -9.17
C GLU A 51 7.18 7.04 -8.13
N LEU A 52 8.29 7.31 -7.46
CA LEU A 52 8.75 6.52 -6.33
C LEU A 52 8.42 7.24 -5.02
N LEU A 53 7.56 6.61 -4.23
CA LEU A 53 7.29 7.00 -2.85
C LEU A 53 8.07 6.09 -1.92
N ALA A 54 8.56 6.64 -0.81
CA ALA A 54 9.28 5.89 0.21
C ALA A 54 8.71 6.26 1.58
N ALA A 55 8.51 5.25 2.43
CA ALA A 55 8.26 5.50 3.84
C ALA A 55 9.53 6.07 4.48
N PRO A 56 9.43 6.94 5.50
CA PRO A 56 10.58 7.46 6.23
C PRO A 56 11.63 6.41 6.63
N SER A 57 11.18 5.24 7.09
CA SER A 57 12.03 4.10 7.51
C SER A 57 12.81 3.44 6.38
N THR A 58 12.41 3.68 5.12
CA THR A 58 13.05 3.14 3.91
C THR A 58 13.93 4.17 3.19
N HIS A 59 14.04 5.38 3.76
CA HIS A 59 14.90 6.45 3.26
C HIS A 59 16.15 6.60 4.16
N PRO A 60 17.34 6.94 3.62
CA PRO A 60 17.66 7.16 2.21
C PRO A 60 17.66 5.89 1.38
N LEU A 61 17.35 6.03 0.09
CA LEU A 61 17.50 4.93 -0.86
C LEU A 61 18.99 4.55 -1.01
N PRO A 62 19.30 3.31 -1.45
CA PRO A 62 20.67 2.94 -1.77
C PRO A 62 21.29 3.90 -2.80
N LYS A 63 22.59 4.19 -2.67
CA LYS A 63 23.31 5.18 -3.51
C LYS A 63 23.23 4.96 -5.03
N PHE A 64 22.90 3.74 -5.46
CA PHE A 64 22.78 3.38 -6.88
C PHE A 64 21.36 3.63 -7.45
N GLU A 65 20.41 4.03 -6.61
CA GLU A 65 19.07 4.45 -7.01
C GLU A 65 19.04 5.97 -7.26
N PRO A 66 18.76 6.44 -8.49
CA PRO A 66 18.77 7.86 -8.81
C PRO A 66 17.55 8.67 -8.33
N PHE A 67 16.48 8.01 -7.90
CA PHE A 67 15.29 8.70 -7.40
C PHE A 67 15.57 9.38 -6.06
N GLU A 68 14.97 10.56 -5.85
CA GLU A 68 14.86 11.21 -4.55
C GLU A 68 13.38 11.23 -4.13
N PRO A 69 12.90 10.20 -3.40
CA PRO A 69 11.48 10.02 -3.12
C PRO A 69 10.93 11.10 -2.19
N MET A 70 9.61 11.30 -2.22
CA MET A 70 8.93 12.13 -1.23
C MET A 70 8.93 11.42 0.13
N VAL A 71 9.65 11.98 1.11
CA VAL A 71 9.82 11.36 2.45
C VAL A 71 8.83 11.89 3.49
N SER A 72 8.15 13.01 3.22
CA SER A 72 7.24 13.66 4.18
C SER A 72 5.93 12.92 4.43
N LEU A 73 5.70 11.78 3.75
CA LEU A 73 4.46 11.01 3.82
C LEU A 73 4.61 9.89 4.85
N ILE A 74 4.49 10.23 6.14
CA ILE A 74 4.56 9.26 7.24
C ILE A 74 3.53 8.13 7.09
N GLU A 75 2.39 8.40 6.44
CA GLU A 75 1.36 7.42 6.13
C GLU A 75 1.83 6.26 5.24
N GLN A 76 2.99 6.39 4.57
CA GLN A 76 3.57 5.29 3.80
C GLN A 76 4.12 4.17 4.69
N GLU A 77 4.42 4.42 5.97
CA GLU A 77 4.84 3.37 6.93
C GLU A 77 3.77 2.30 7.09
N TRP A 78 2.50 2.68 6.99
CA TRP A 78 1.38 1.76 7.13
C TRP A 78 1.35 0.73 6.00
N LEU A 79 1.84 1.08 4.80
CA LEU A 79 1.87 0.18 3.65
C LEU A 79 3.00 -0.86 3.74
N LEU A 80 3.89 -0.74 4.74
CA LEU A 80 4.93 -1.73 5.04
C LEU A 80 4.49 -2.75 6.10
N GLN A 81 3.32 -2.55 6.71
CA GLN A 81 2.80 -3.42 7.76
C GLN A 81 2.03 -4.62 7.18
N GLY A 82 1.81 -5.62 8.04
CA GLY A 82 1.01 -6.79 7.72
C GLY A 82 1.73 -7.78 6.79
N MET A 83 0.95 -8.48 5.98
CA MET A 83 1.43 -9.50 5.05
C MET A 83 1.23 -9.04 3.60
N PRO A 84 2.30 -8.70 2.87
CA PRO A 84 2.18 -8.34 1.45
C PRO A 84 1.78 -9.55 0.61
N LEU A 85 1.08 -9.29 -0.49
CA LEU A 85 0.63 -10.31 -1.43
C LEU A 85 1.57 -10.38 -2.64
N SER A 86 1.96 -11.62 -2.98
CA SER A 86 2.63 -11.96 -4.24
C SER A 86 1.72 -12.86 -5.05
N VAL A 87 1.21 -12.35 -6.18
CA VAL A 87 0.22 -13.05 -7.00
C VAL A 87 0.53 -12.87 -8.48
N VAL A 88 0.16 -13.85 -9.31
CA VAL A 88 0.27 -13.74 -10.77
C VAL A 88 -1.10 -13.52 -11.36
N VAL A 89 -1.27 -12.43 -12.11
CA VAL A 89 -2.53 -12.10 -12.79
C VAL A 89 -2.41 -12.25 -14.31
N ALA A 90 -3.53 -12.51 -14.97
CA ALA A 90 -3.62 -12.49 -16.42
C ALA A 90 -3.84 -11.05 -16.91
N THR A 91 -3.04 -10.63 -17.89
CA THR A 91 -3.22 -9.33 -18.58
C THR A 91 -4.23 -9.46 -19.71
N VAL A 92 -4.77 -8.32 -20.17
CA VAL A 92 -5.66 -8.26 -21.34
C VAL A 92 -5.04 -8.82 -22.63
N ARG A 93 -3.70 -8.94 -22.69
CA ARG A 93 -2.94 -9.53 -23.80
C ARG A 93 -2.62 -11.02 -23.59
N GLY A 94 -3.25 -11.67 -22.61
CA GLY A 94 -3.04 -13.09 -22.30
C GLY A 94 -1.68 -13.42 -21.69
N ARG A 95 -0.92 -12.42 -21.22
CA ARG A 95 0.38 -12.62 -20.55
C ARG A 95 0.20 -12.70 -19.04
N ALA A 96 1.03 -13.52 -18.38
CA ALA A 96 1.16 -13.52 -16.93
C ALA A 96 1.92 -12.27 -16.45
N CYS A 97 1.40 -11.63 -15.41
CA CYS A 97 2.02 -10.48 -14.74
C CYS A 97 2.15 -10.78 -13.24
N PRO A 98 3.36 -11.02 -12.73
CA PRO A 98 3.57 -11.11 -11.29
C PRO A 98 3.37 -9.73 -10.67
N LEU A 99 2.59 -9.67 -9.59
CA LEU A 99 2.34 -8.49 -8.79
C LEU A 99 2.84 -8.75 -7.38
N TYR A 100 3.55 -7.76 -6.84
CA TYR A 100 3.87 -7.68 -5.43
C TYR A 100 3.21 -6.42 -4.87
N VAL A 101 2.26 -6.59 -3.96
CA VAL A 101 1.41 -5.50 -3.46
C VAL A 101 1.36 -5.51 -1.92
N PRO A 102 1.14 -4.35 -1.28
CA PRO A 102 0.98 -4.27 0.17
C PRO A 102 -0.16 -5.17 0.70
N ASP A 103 -0.15 -5.41 2.01
CA ASP A 103 -1.27 -6.07 2.69
C ASP A 103 -2.59 -5.33 2.33
N PRO A 104 -3.59 -6.06 1.78
CA PRO A 104 -4.79 -5.43 1.26
C PRO A 104 -5.60 -4.71 2.34
N ARG A 105 -5.52 -5.15 3.61
CA ARG A 105 -6.23 -4.51 4.72
C ARG A 105 -5.64 -3.13 5.00
N TRP A 106 -4.32 -3.03 5.09
CA TRP A 106 -3.60 -1.79 5.31
C TRP A 106 -3.75 -0.81 4.13
N MET A 107 -3.65 -1.31 2.90
CA MET A 107 -3.89 -0.50 1.70
C MET A 107 -5.33 0.06 1.67
N ALA A 108 -6.31 -0.75 2.04
CA ALA A 108 -7.70 -0.33 2.06
C ALA A 108 -7.95 0.79 3.09
N LEU A 109 -7.45 0.62 4.32
CA LEU A 109 -7.57 1.65 5.36
C LEU A 109 -6.83 2.95 4.98
N HIS A 110 -5.63 2.84 4.40
CA HIS A 110 -4.90 4.00 3.90
C HIS A 110 -5.70 4.76 2.83
N LYS A 111 -6.42 4.06 1.94
CA LYS A 111 -7.30 4.69 0.95
C LYS A 111 -8.50 5.40 1.57
N LEU A 112 -9.16 4.77 2.54
CA LEU A 112 -10.28 5.38 3.27
C LEU A 112 -9.83 6.60 4.08
N TRP A 113 -8.65 6.54 4.69
CA TRP A 113 -8.05 7.68 5.38
C TRP A 113 -7.73 8.83 4.41
N LEU A 114 -7.10 8.55 3.26
CA LEU A 114 -6.82 9.55 2.23
C LEU A 114 -8.10 10.27 1.75
N ALA A 115 -9.21 9.54 1.62
CA ALA A 115 -10.50 10.11 1.21
C ALA A 115 -11.05 11.12 2.22
N LYS A 116 -10.73 10.96 3.51
CA LYS A 116 -11.18 11.83 4.60
C LYS A 116 -10.30 13.06 4.81
N LYS A 117 -9.04 13.08 4.34
CA LYS A 117 -8.14 14.22 4.56
C LYS A 117 -8.74 15.52 4.00
N PRO A 118 -8.79 16.61 4.78
CA PRO A 118 -9.32 17.89 4.30
C PRO A 118 -8.61 18.40 3.04
N GLU A 119 -7.29 18.26 3.00
CA GLU A 119 -6.38 18.76 1.95
C GLU A 119 -6.35 17.87 0.70
N ARG A 120 -7.01 16.70 0.73
CA ARG A 120 -7.07 15.81 -0.43
C ARG A 120 -7.84 16.50 -1.54
N ASN A 121 -7.31 16.45 -2.76
CA ASN A 121 -8.00 16.93 -3.95
C ASN A 121 -9.43 16.38 -3.99
N PRO A 122 -10.48 17.23 -3.97
CA PRO A 122 -11.87 16.80 -3.94
C PRO A 122 -12.24 15.80 -5.05
N ALA A 123 -11.67 15.95 -6.24
CA ALA A 123 -11.89 15.03 -7.36
C ALA A 123 -11.33 13.62 -7.12
N LYS A 124 -10.37 13.46 -6.21
CA LYS A 124 -9.77 12.16 -5.86
C LYS A 124 -10.50 11.46 -4.71
N LYS A 125 -11.20 12.21 -3.85
CA LYS A 125 -11.86 11.65 -2.65
C LYS A 125 -12.84 10.50 -2.94
N PRO A 126 -13.80 10.62 -3.91
CA PRO A 126 -14.73 9.54 -4.19
C PRO A 126 -14.02 8.27 -4.71
N LYS A 127 -12.97 8.46 -5.51
CA LYS A 127 -12.16 7.36 -6.04
C LYS A 127 -11.40 6.64 -4.93
N ASP A 128 -10.75 7.37 -4.03
CA ASP A 128 -10.02 6.77 -2.90
C ASP A 128 -10.99 6.02 -1.97
N GLN A 129 -12.14 6.61 -1.64
CA GLN A 129 -13.19 5.97 -0.84
C GLN A 129 -13.63 4.65 -1.47
N ARG A 130 -14.01 4.69 -2.76
CA ARG A 130 -14.48 3.50 -3.47
C ARG A 130 -13.41 2.41 -3.56
N GLN A 131 -12.15 2.78 -3.80
CA GLN A 131 -11.03 1.84 -3.82
C GLN A 131 -10.84 1.16 -2.45
N GLY A 132 -10.91 1.93 -1.36
CA GLY A 132 -10.80 1.39 -0.01
C GLY A 132 -11.94 0.44 0.34
N GLU A 133 -13.19 0.84 0.09
CA GLU A 133 -14.37 -0.01 0.34
C GLU A 133 -14.32 -1.32 -0.43
N VAL A 134 -14.05 -1.25 -1.75
CA VAL A 134 -13.97 -2.44 -2.61
C VAL A 134 -12.87 -3.38 -2.15
N LEU A 135 -11.72 -2.84 -1.72
CA LEU A 135 -10.62 -3.66 -1.24
C LEU A 135 -10.91 -4.30 0.12
N LEU A 136 -11.60 -3.60 1.05
CA LEU A 136 -12.07 -4.19 2.30
C LEU A 136 -13.08 -5.30 2.06
N ASP A 137 -14.07 -5.07 1.19
CA ASP A 137 -15.06 -6.09 0.86
C ASP A 137 -14.40 -7.30 0.19
N ALA A 138 -13.51 -7.07 -0.78
CA ALA A 138 -12.78 -8.16 -1.42
C ALA A 138 -11.95 -8.96 -0.39
N THR A 139 -11.31 -8.28 0.56
CA THR A 139 -10.55 -8.93 1.62
C THR A 139 -11.45 -9.75 2.53
N ARG A 140 -12.58 -9.19 2.98
CA ARG A 140 -13.57 -9.85 3.84
C ARG A 140 -14.14 -11.12 3.18
N TYR A 141 -14.51 -11.03 1.91
CA TYR A 141 -15.24 -12.12 1.24
C TYR A 141 -14.35 -13.16 0.56
N PHE A 142 -13.14 -12.79 0.14
CA PHE A 142 -12.28 -13.68 -0.64
C PHE A 142 -10.94 -14.00 0.01
N LEU A 143 -10.54 -13.27 1.06
CA LEU A 143 -9.25 -13.44 1.72
C LEU A 143 -9.38 -13.66 3.23
N SER A 144 -10.56 -14.01 3.75
CA SER A 144 -10.84 -14.15 5.20
C SER A 144 -9.83 -15.03 5.93
N ASP A 145 -9.40 -16.12 5.30
CA ASP A 145 -8.52 -17.11 5.93
C ASP A 145 -7.05 -16.65 5.98
N SER A 146 -6.65 -15.79 5.04
CA SER A 146 -5.26 -15.32 4.92
C SER A 146 -5.06 -13.91 5.51
N HIS A 147 -6.09 -13.08 5.44
CA HIS A 147 -6.08 -11.68 5.87
C HIS A 147 -7.35 -11.39 6.66
N PRO A 148 -7.54 -12.04 7.83
CA PRO A 148 -8.72 -11.82 8.64
C PRO A 148 -8.80 -10.35 9.09
N LEU A 149 -10.02 -9.83 9.09
CA LEU A 149 -10.37 -8.53 9.67
C LEU A 149 -10.90 -8.76 11.10
N ASP A 150 -10.07 -9.39 11.92
CA ASP A 150 -10.41 -9.79 13.29
C ASP A 150 -9.98 -8.75 14.34
N ILE A 151 -10.21 -9.07 15.61
CA ILE A 151 -9.89 -8.18 16.73
C ILE A 151 -8.38 -7.89 16.81
N ASP A 152 -7.52 -8.86 16.51
CA ASP A 152 -6.07 -8.68 16.58
C ASP A 152 -5.61 -7.67 15.53
N PHE A 153 -6.15 -7.76 14.31
CA PHE A 153 -5.91 -6.75 13.27
C PHE A 153 -6.38 -5.35 13.72
N VAL A 154 -7.57 -5.24 14.29
CA VAL A 154 -8.12 -3.96 14.75
C VAL A 154 -7.27 -3.35 15.87
N LEU A 155 -6.78 -4.17 16.81
CA LEU A 155 -5.92 -3.71 17.91
C LEU A 155 -4.53 -3.28 17.44
N ALA A 156 -4.06 -3.77 16.29
CA ALA A 156 -2.80 -3.37 15.69
C ALA A 156 -2.87 -2.04 14.92
N LEU A 157 -4.07 -1.46 14.73
CA LEU A 157 -4.23 -0.24 13.94
C LEU A 157 -3.68 0.99 14.66
N PRO A 158 -2.90 1.84 13.97
CA PRO A 158 -2.53 3.15 14.48
C PRO A 158 -3.79 4.01 14.65
N GLU A 159 -3.75 4.97 15.58
CA GLU A 159 -4.89 5.79 15.98
C GLU A 159 -5.59 6.46 14.77
N GLU A 160 -4.81 6.91 13.79
CA GLU A 160 -5.30 7.58 12.58
C GLU A 160 -6.12 6.68 11.65
N LEU A 161 -5.91 5.36 11.72
CA LEU A 161 -6.63 4.38 10.90
C LEU A 161 -7.78 3.72 11.66
N GLN A 162 -7.89 3.96 12.97
CA GLN A 162 -8.99 3.41 13.73
C GLN A 162 -10.33 4.04 13.26
N PRO A 163 -11.43 3.26 13.22
CA PRO A 163 -12.74 3.75 12.82
C PRO A 163 -13.23 4.99 13.61
N THR A 164 -12.62 5.24 14.78
CA THR A 164 -13.03 6.19 15.80
C THR A 164 -12.35 7.56 15.76
N SER A 165 -11.48 7.87 14.81
CA SER A 165 -10.85 9.21 14.73
C SER A 165 -11.86 10.28 14.25
N MET A 166 -12.76 10.68 15.15
CA MET A 166 -13.69 11.79 14.98
C MET A 166 -12.91 13.11 14.88
N PRO A 167 -13.08 13.92 13.82
CA PRO A 167 -12.62 15.30 13.85
C PRO A 167 -13.57 16.11 14.74
N GLY A 168 -13.27 16.21 16.05
CA GLY A 168 -14.07 17.04 16.95
C GLY A 168 -14.12 16.66 18.43
N ALA A 169 -13.25 15.81 18.96
CA ALA A 169 -13.18 15.60 20.42
C ALA A 169 -12.53 16.80 21.12
N LYS A 170 -13.26 17.92 21.23
CA LYS A 170 -13.11 18.77 22.41
C LYS A 170 -13.67 17.98 23.60
N ALA A 171 -12.92 17.94 24.68
CA ALA A 171 -13.35 17.37 25.94
C ALA A 171 -14.75 17.87 26.32
N GLY A 172 -15.71 16.96 26.44
CA GLY A 172 -17.07 17.31 26.86
C GLY A 172 -18.14 16.32 26.39
N THR A 173 -18.54 15.44 27.32
CA THR A 173 -19.91 14.91 27.49
C THR A 173 -20.57 14.20 26.30
N CYS A 174 -20.70 12.86 26.38
CA CYS A 174 -21.95 12.17 26.73
C CYS A 174 -21.94 10.72 26.25
N ALA A 175 -22.33 9.83 27.16
CA ALA A 175 -22.51 8.41 26.93
C ALA A 175 -23.66 8.11 25.95
N ALA A 176 -23.46 7.19 25.00
CA ALA A 176 -24.53 6.36 24.44
C ALA A 176 -23.97 5.14 23.69
N LYS A 177 -24.05 4.00 24.37
CA LYS A 177 -24.35 2.64 23.88
C LYS A 177 -23.71 2.17 22.56
N LEU A 178 -22.65 1.37 22.75
CA LEU A 178 -22.22 0.30 21.85
C LEU A 178 -23.39 -0.64 21.50
N ASN A 179 -23.56 -0.96 20.22
CA ASN A 179 -24.32 -2.13 19.78
C ASN A 179 -23.38 -3.03 18.98
N PRO A 180 -23.00 -4.22 19.49
CA PRO A 180 -22.11 -5.14 18.80
C PRO A 180 -22.95 -6.09 17.95
N ARG A 181 -22.83 -5.99 16.63
CA ARG A 181 -23.11 -7.13 15.75
C ARG A 181 -21.96 -7.23 14.76
N PHE A 182 -21.21 -8.31 14.97
CA PHE A 182 -20.09 -8.82 14.20
C PHE A 182 -20.33 -8.77 12.69
#